data_AF-A0AAN0ISC5-F1
#
_entry.id   AF-A0AAN0ISC5-F1
#
_cell.length_a   1.000
_cell.length_b   1.000
_cell.length_c   1.000
_cell.angle_alpha   90.00
_cell.angle_beta   90.00
_cell.angle_gamma   90.00
#
_symmetry.space_group_name_H-M   'P 1'
#
loop_
_entity.id
_entity.type
_entity.pdbx_description
1 polymer ?
#
loop_
_entity_poly.entity_id
_entity_poly.type
_entity_poly.pdbx_seq_one_letter_code
_entity_poly.pdbx_strand_id
1 'polypeptide(L)'
;MANFIQTTRSKVNLDDILDINCYTTSDKSIGKIELYSQSMTDQYHIDKSVNTVTFEVIGSINENKLEEWLQELLWEKSIKNKNGKEMNIMRMKGLLCIESSTVKVILQCVNELYELIPTSGWEENEEHINRLVFIGVNLDRESLLMSFNTFTKQ
;
A
#
# COMPACT_ATOMS: atom_id res chain seq x y z
N MET A 1 20.73 -16.10 20.79
CA MET A 1 21.46 -15.30 19.78
C MET A 1 20.57 -15.38 18.54
N ALA A 2 20.15 -14.26 17.96
CA ALA A 2 19.19 -14.29 16.86
C ALA A 2 19.90 -14.62 15.54
N ASN A 3 19.33 -15.52 14.75
CA ASN A 3 19.88 -15.90 13.45
C ASN A 3 19.36 -14.93 12.38
N PHE A 4 20.28 -14.42 11.55
CA PHE A 4 19.92 -13.61 10.39
C PHE A 4 19.73 -14.52 9.18
N ILE A 5 18.54 -14.51 8.59
CA ILE A 5 18.21 -15.32 7.42
C ILE A 5 18.06 -14.38 6.22
N GLN A 6 19.00 -14.47 5.28
CA GLN A 6 18.91 -13.72 4.03
C GLN A 6 18.05 -14.48 3.03
N THR A 7 17.05 -13.80 2.45
CA THR A 7 16.13 -14.41 1.48
C THR A 7 16.25 -13.71 0.12
N THR A 8 15.93 -14.45 -0.94
CA THR A 8 15.84 -13.89 -2.30
C THR A 8 14.43 -14.12 -2.81
N ARG A 9 13.71 -13.04 -3.14
CA ARG A 9 12.29 -13.07 -3.58
C ARG A 9 11.38 -13.81 -2.60
N SER A 10 11.55 -13.56 -1.31
CA SER A 10 10.75 -14.18 -0.23
C SER A 10 10.85 -15.71 -0.17
N LYS A 11 11.83 -16.32 -0.85
CA LYS A 11 12.11 -17.75 -0.73
C LYS A 11 12.95 -18.01 0.52
N VAL A 12 12.38 -18.76 1.45
CA VAL A 12 12.95 -19.08 2.76
C VAL A 12 12.41 -20.45 3.19
N ASN A 13 13.20 -21.21 3.93
CA ASN A 13 12.68 -22.43 4.52
C ASN A 13 11.72 -22.05 5.66
N LEU A 14 10.53 -22.65 5.68
CA LEU A 14 9.53 -22.38 6.70
C LEU A 14 9.99 -22.85 8.08
N ASP A 15 10.82 -23.89 8.16
CA ASP A 15 11.40 -24.38 9.41
C ASP A 15 12.30 -23.34 10.10
N ASP A 16 12.85 -22.38 9.34
CA ASP A 16 13.68 -21.31 9.88
C ASP A 16 12.83 -20.16 10.46
N ILE A 17 11.51 -20.16 10.23
CA ILE A 17 10.56 -19.11 10.64
C ILE A 17 9.57 -19.65 11.70
N LEU A 18 9.07 -20.87 11.51
CA LEU A 18 8.11 -21.53 12.37
C LEU A 18 8.83 -22.32 13.48
N ASP A 19 8.15 -22.57 14.60
CA ASP A 19 8.67 -23.37 15.72
C ASP A 19 10.04 -22.95 16.30
N ILE A 20 10.44 -21.69 16.10
CA ILE A 20 11.70 -21.12 16.61
C ILE A 20 11.76 -20.98 18.14
N ASN A 21 10.72 -21.44 18.87
CA ASN A 21 10.65 -21.50 20.33
C ASN A 21 11.04 -20.19 21.03
N CYS A 22 10.84 -19.04 20.38
CA CYS A 22 11.31 -17.73 20.85
C CYS A 22 10.64 -17.31 22.18
N TYR A 23 9.48 -17.90 22.50
CA TYR A 23 8.69 -17.64 23.69
C TYR A 23 8.48 -18.87 24.57
N THR A 24 9.21 -19.97 24.36
CA THR A 24 9.08 -21.12 25.27
C THR A 24 9.76 -20.82 26.60
N THR A 25 9.04 -21.11 27.68
CA THR A 25 9.45 -20.90 29.07
C THR A 25 10.49 -21.93 29.51
N SER A 26 11.52 -22.18 28.70
CA SER A 26 12.69 -22.93 29.14
C SER A 26 13.57 -22.00 29.99
N ASP A 27 13.80 -22.40 31.25
CA ASP A 27 14.38 -21.65 32.38
C ASP A 27 15.71 -20.89 32.15
N LYS A 28 16.30 -20.89 30.95
CA LYS A 28 17.60 -20.26 30.67
C LYS A 28 17.52 -18.82 30.13
N SER A 29 16.34 -18.28 29.87
CA SER A 29 16.15 -16.94 29.26
C SER A 29 15.47 -15.92 30.16
N ILE A 30 14.89 -16.31 31.30
CA ILE A 30 14.15 -15.40 32.19
C ILE A 30 15.04 -14.27 32.70
N GLY A 31 16.27 -14.57 33.12
CA GLY A 31 17.23 -13.55 33.57
C GLY A 31 17.76 -12.61 32.46
N LYS A 32 17.55 -12.95 31.19
CA LYS A 32 17.89 -12.07 30.06
C LYS A 32 16.72 -11.20 29.62
N ILE A 33 15.49 -11.66 29.84
CA ILE A 33 14.25 -10.93 29.54
C ILE A 33 14.07 -9.74 30.51
N GLU A 34 14.42 -9.88 31.79
CA GLU A 34 14.34 -8.77 32.77
C GLU A 34 15.28 -7.60 32.47
N LEU A 35 16.41 -7.84 31.78
CA LEU A 35 17.34 -6.78 31.36
C LEU A 35 16.85 -6.01 30.13
N TYR A 36 15.99 -6.60 29.29
CA TYR A 36 15.37 -5.92 28.16
C TYR A 36 13.99 -5.31 28.49
N SER A 37 13.32 -5.79 29.54
CA SER A 37 12.01 -5.28 29.95
C SER A 37 12.06 -3.90 30.62
N GLN A 38 13.24 -3.44 31.06
CA GLN A 38 13.40 -2.13 31.70
C GLN A 38 13.61 -0.96 30.72
N SER A 39 13.67 -1.18 29.40
CA SER A 39 13.96 -0.11 28.45
C SER A 39 13.13 -0.08 27.16
N MET A 40 11.92 -0.64 27.14
CA MET A 40 10.99 -0.36 26.05
C MET A 40 9.59 -0.24 26.64
N THR A 41 9.17 1.00 26.90
CA THR A 41 7.76 1.33 26.76
C THR A 41 7.41 1.04 25.29
N ASP A 42 7.01 -0.20 24.99
CA ASP A 42 6.53 -0.63 23.68
C ASP A 42 5.16 0.02 23.42
N GLN A 43 5.15 1.34 23.33
CA GLN A 43 4.24 2.00 22.43
C GLN A 43 4.72 1.62 21.03
N TYR A 44 4.17 0.51 20.51
CA TYR A 44 3.99 0.38 19.06
C TYR A 44 3.15 1.57 18.62
N HIS A 45 3.79 2.72 18.43
CA HIS A 45 3.17 3.90 17.88
C HIS A 45 2.96 3.61 16.40
N ILE A 46 1.86 2.92 16.08
CA ILE A 46 1.19 3.22 14.83
C ILE A 46 0.87 4.71 14.95
N ASP A 47 1.59 5.52 14.17
CA ASP A 47 1.36 6.94 14.12
C ASP A 47 -0.12 7.15 13.77
N LYS A 48 -0.90 7.66 14.74
CA LYS A 48 -2.35 7.84 14.61
C LYS A 48 -2.71 8.85 13.51
N SER A 49 -1.73 9.57 12.97
CA SER A 49 -1.92 10.46 11.83
C SER A 49 -2.00 9.72 10.50
N VAL A 50 -1.54 8.46 10.42
CA VAL A 50 -1.64 7.63 9.23
C VAL A 50 -3.03 7.03 9.15
N ASN A 51 -3.68 7.21 8.01
CA ASN A 51 -4.99 6.65 7.70
C ASN A 51 -4.97 5.91 6.36
N THR A 52 -6.03 5.13 6.14
CA THR A 52 -6.24 4.37 4.89
C THR A 52 -7.51 4.87 4.23
N VAL A 53 -7.43 5.14 2.93
CA VAL A 53 -8.55 5.53 2.09
C VAL A 53 -8.72 4.52 0.98
N THR A 54 -9.97 4.12 0.72
CA THR A 54 -10.32 3.23 -0.39
C THR A 54 -11.53 3.76 -1.15
N PHE A 55 -11.53 3.54 -2.46
CA PHE A 55 -12.68 3.80 -3.31
C PHE A 55 -12.68 2.90 -4.54
N GLU A 56 -13.86 2.76 -5.12
CA GLU A 56 -14.11 2.02 -6.35
C GLU A 56 -14.79 2.95 -7.35
N VAL A 57 -14.38 2.88 -8.61
CA VAL A 57 -14.94 3.65 -9.72
C VAL A 57 -15.16 2.76 -10.92
N ILE A 58 -16.41 2.68 -11.38
CA ILE A 58 -16.79 1.97 -12.59
C ILE A 58 -16.35 2.79 -13.80
N GLY A 59 -15.75 2.14 -14.79
CA GLY A 59 -15.33 2.75 -16.04
C GLY A 59 -13.92 2.36 -16.45
N SER A 60 -13.48 2.93 -17.56
CA SER A 60 -12.13 2.72 -18.08
C SER A 60 -11.33 4.02 -18.12
N ILE A 61 -10.02 3.88 -17.97
CA ILE A 61 -9.07 4.95 -17.74
C ILE A 61 -8.10 5.02 -18.92
N ASN A 62 -7.78 6.24 -19.32
CA ASN A 62 -6.70 6.48 -20.27
C ASN A 62 -5.36 6.45 -19.53
N GLU A 63 -4.41 5.65 -20.03
CA GLU A 63 -3.09 5.46 -19.42
C GLU A 63 -2.31 6.77 -19.26
N ASN A 64 -2.27 7.63 -20.29
CA ASN A 64 -1.54 8.90 -20.23
C ASN A 64 -2.12 9.82 -19.14
N LYS A 65 -3.44 9.89 -19.02
CA LYS A 65 -4.09 10.71 -17.98
C LYS A 65 -3.87 10.16 -16.58
N LEU A 66 -3.81 8.83 -16.44
CA LEU A 66 -3.44 8.21 -15.17
C LEU A 66 -2.02 8.59 -14.78
N GLU A 67 -1.06 8.54 -15.72
CA GLU A 67 0.32 8.95 -15.45
C GLU A 67 0.40 10.41 -15.03
N GLU A 68 -0.23 11.34 -15.76
CA GLU A 68 -0.32 12.75 -15.39
C GLU A 68 -0.88 12.93 -13.96
N TRP A 69 -1.99 12.25 -13.64
CA TRP A 69 -2.58 12.30 -12.31
C TRP A 69 -1.66 11.75 -11.21
N LEU A 70 -0.90 10.68 -11.50
CA LEU A 70 0.07 10.13 -10.56
C LEU A 70 1.21 11.10 -10.28
N GLN A 71 1.67 11.84 -11.30
CA GLN A 71 2.70 12.87 -11.15
C GLN A 71 2.19 14.02 -10.28
N GLU A 72 0.98 14.50 -10.55
CA GLU A 72 0.31 15.55 -9.76
C GLU A 72 0.13 15.13 -8.30
N LEU A 73 -0.26 13.86 -8.08
CA LEU A 73 -0.54 13.33 -6.75
C LEU A 73 0.73 13.05 -5.94
N LEU A 74 1.72 12.37 -6.54
CA LEU A 74 2.89 11.86 -5.83
C LEU A 74 4.02 12.88 -5.77
N TRP A 75 4.31 13.58 -6.86
CA TRP A 75 5.47 14.46 -6.97
C TRP A 75 5.11 15.93 -6.71
N GLU A 76 4.10 16.44 -7.41
CA GLU A 76 3.72 17.86 -7.29
C GLU A 76 2.93 18.15 -6.02
N LYS A 77 2.25 17.12 -5.47
CA LYS A 77 1.37 17.22 -4.29
C LYS A 77 0.31 18.32 -4.46
N SER A 78 -0.15 18.48 -5.70
CA SER A 78 -1.11 19.51 -6.10
C SER A 78 -2.52 19.20 -5.56
N ILE A 79 -2.84 17.92 -5.39
CA ILE A 79 -4.11 17.45 -4.83
C ILE A 79 -4.04 17.58 -3.30
N LYS A 80 -4.71 18.62 -2.81
CA LYS A 80 -4.80 18.95 -1.38
C LYS A 80 -6.07 18.39 -0.78
N ASN A 81 -6.03 18.11 0.51
CA ASN A 81 -7.24 17.78 1.26
C ASN A 81 -8.16 18.99 1.43
N LYS A 82 -9.37 18.77 1.94
CA LYS A 82 -10.36 19.82 2.26
C LYS A 82 -9.85 20.98 3.14
N ASN A 83 -8.78 20.76 3.90
CA ASN A 83 -8.16 21.77 4.76
C ASN A 83 -6.98 22.48 4.08
N GLY A 84 -6.75 22.24 2.78
CA GLY A 84 -5.65 22.81 2.02
C GLY A 84 -4.26 22.24 2.35
N LYS A 85 -4.19 21.13 3.08
CA LYS A 85 -2.93 20.44 3.37
C LYS A 85 -2.61 19.43 2.28
N GLU A 86 -1.31 19.29 2.01
CA GLU A 86 -0.77 18.27 1.13
C GLU A 86 -1.04 16.87 1.71
N MET A 87 -1.42 15.95 0.83
CA MET A 87 -1.61 14.54 1.16
C MET A 87 -0.29 13.80 0.97
N ASN A 88 0.20 13.12 2.00
CA ASN A 88 1.44 12.36 1.91
C ASN A 88 1.12 10.87 1.79
N ILE A 89 1.27 10.33 0.58
CA ILE A 89 1.03 8.91 0.31
C ILE A 89 2.31 8.12 0.61
N MET A 90 2.19 7.17 1.53
CA MET A 90 3.28 6.25 1.87
C MET A 90 3.20 5.00 1.01
N ARG A 91 1.99 4.48 0.78
CA ARG A 91 1.75 3.33 -0.09
C ARG A 91 0.43 3.49 -0.81
N MET A 92 0.39 3.04 -2.05
CA MET A 92 -0.85 2.92 -2.81
C MET A 92 -0.85 1.61 -3.58
N LYS A 93 -2.04 1.01 -3.70
CA LYS A 93 -2.31 -0.11 -4.59
C LYS A 93 -3.58 0.16 -5.37
N GLY A 94 -3.60 -0.24 -6.63
CA GLY A 94 -4.76 -0.13 -7.50
C GLY A 94 -4.92 -1.35 -8.38
N LEU A 95 -6.16 -1.71 -8.67
CA LEU A 95 -6.52 -2.56 -9.80
C LEU A 95 -7.25 -1.67 -10.79
N LEU A 96 -6.73 -1.54 -12.00
CA LEU A 96 -7.14 -0.54 -12.97
C LEU A 96 -7.61 -1.17 -14.29
N CYS A 97 -8.58 -0.50 -14.90
CA CYS A 97 -9.18 -0.80 -16.20
C CYS A 97 -8.63 0.19 -17.21
N ILE A 98 -7.61 -0.19 -17.96
CA ILE A 98 -7.00 0.70 -18.96
C ILE A 98 -7.68 0.47 -20.32
N GLU A 99 -8.15 1.54 -20.97
CA GLU A 99 -8.89 1.47 -22.25
C GLU A 99 -8.11 0.75 -23.37
N SER A 100 -6.79 0.94 -23.41
CA SER A 100 -5.90 0.34 -24.42
C SER A 100 -5.52 -1.11 -24.11
N SER A 101 -5.89 -1.65 -22.93
CA SER A 101 -5.45 -2.93 -22.44
C SER A 101 -6.59 -3.96 -22.36
N THR A 102 -6.34 -5.14 -22.90
CA THR A 102 -7.22 -6.32 -22.74
C THR A 102 -7.00 -7.07 -21.42
N VAL A 103 -6.03 -6.61 -20.62
CA VAL A 103 -5.71 -7.17 -19.31
C VAL A 103 -5.89 -6.13 -18.21
N LYS A 104 -6.15 -6.60 -16.99
CA LYS A 104 -6.16 -5.78 -15.78
C LYS A 104 -4.73 -5.31 -15.48
N VAL A 105 -4.61 -4.12 -14.92
CA VAL A 105 -3.32 -3.54 -14.54
C VAL A 105 -3.31 -3.31 -13.04
N ILE A 106 -2.30 -3.85 -12.36
CA ILE A 106 -2.04 -3.58 -10.96
C ILE A 106 -1.13 -2.36 -10.88
N LEU A 107 -1.62 -1.30 -10.25
CA LEU A 107 -0.80 -0.18 -9.81
C LEU A 107 -0.25 -0.50 -8.42
N GLN A 108 1.05 -0.38 -8.23
CA GLN A 108 1.65 -0.40 -6.91
C GLN A 108 2.60 0.78 -6.74
N CYS A 109 2.55 1.39 -5.56
CA CYS A 109 3.31 2.59 -5.27
C CYS A 109 3.81 2.58 -3.82
N VAL A 110 5.05 3.04 -3.64
CA VAL A 110 5.70 3.25 -2.35
C VAL A 110 6.34 4.63 -2.38
N ASN A 111 5.83 5.52 -1.52
CA ASN A 111 6.15 6.95 -1.53
C ASN A 111 5.91 7.55 -2.93
N GLU A 112 6.97 8.03 -3.58
CA GLU A 112 6.91 8.73 -4.87
C GLU A 112 7.16 7.81 -6.08
N LEU A 113 7.47 6.52 -5.84
CA LEU A 113 7.74 5.54 -6.88
C LEU A 113 6.50 4.70 -7.13
N TYR A 114 6.15 4.53 -8.40
CA TYR A 114 5.05 3.67 -8.83
C TYR A 114 5.47 2.71 -9.95
N GLU A 115 4.70 1.64 -10.10
CA GLU A 115 4.84 0.65 -11.16
C GLU A 115 3.44 0.19 -11.60
N LEU A 116 3.28 -0.03 -12.90
CA LEU A 116 2.10 -0.62 -13.51
C LEU A 116 2.44 -2.05 -13.98
N ILE A 117 1.76 -3.04 -13.43
CA ILE A 117 2.00 -4.46 -13.70
C ILE A 117 0.77 -5.05 -14.39
N PRO A 118 0.88 -5.46 -15.67
CA PRO A 118 -0.16 -6.24 -16.33
C PRO A 118 -0.36 -7.58 -15.60
N THR A 119 -1.61 -7.96 -15.38
CA THR A 119 -1.96 -9.21 -14.68
C THR A 119 -2.84 -10.10 -15.56
N SER A 120 -3.97 -10.59 -15.04
CA SER A 120 -4.95 -11.40 -15.76
C SER A 120 -5.78 -10.61 -16.78
N GLY A 121 -6.30 -11.30 -17.78
CA GLY A 121 -7.32 -10.80 -18.69
C GLY A 121 -8.64 -10.45 -18.00
N TRP A 122 -9.51 -9.77 -18.72
CA TRP A 122 -10.91 -9.59 -18.35
C TRP A 122 -11.72 -10.85 -18.66
N GLU A 123 -12.60 -11.26 -17.74
CA GLU A 123 -13.55 -12.35 -18.00
C GLU A 123 -14.75 -11.85 -18.82
N GLU A 124 -15.43 -12.77 -19.54
CA GLU A 124 -16.65 -12.43 -20.27
C GLU A 124 -17.75 -11.93 -19.30
N ASN A 125 -18.23 -10.70 -19.52
CA ASN A 125 -19.21 -9.97 -18.69
C ASN A 125 -18.68 -9.43 -17.34
N GLU A 126 -17.36 -9.33 -17.16
CA GLU A 126 -16.83 -8.68 -15.97
C GLU A 126 -16.97 -7.14 -16.07
N GLU A 127 -17.51 -6.51 -15.02
CA GLU A 127 -17.57 -5.04 -14.96
C GLU A 127 -16.16 -4.44 -14.82
N HIS A 128 -15.88 -3.43 -15.63
CA HIS A 128 -14.64 -2.66 -15.53
C HIS A 128 -14.69 -1.76 -14.29
N ILE A 129 -14.24 -2.28 -13.16
CA ILE A 129 -14.19 -1.57 -11.87
C ILE A 129 -12.74 -1.30 -11.49
N ASN A 130 -12.42 -0.02 -11.33
CA ASN A 130 -11.16 0.44 -10.78
C ASN A 130 -11.25 0.45 -9.26
N ARG A 131 -10.31 -0.20 -8.58
CA ARG A 131 -10.24 -0.22 -7.11
C ARG A 131 -8.92 0.32 -6.64
N LEU A 132 -8.94 1.32 -5.77
CA LEU A 132 -7.72 1.93 -5.24
C LEU A 132 -7.71 1.95 -3.71
N VAL A 133 -6.51 1.76 -3.17
CA VAL A 133 -6.21 1.76 -1.74
C VAL A 133 -4.99 2.64 -1.51
N PHE A 134 -5.13 3.61 -0.61
CA PHE A 134 -4.09 4.57 -0.23
C PHE A 134 -3.83 4.45 1.26
N ILE A 135 -2.55 4.54 1.64
CA ILE A 135 -2.11 4.57 3.03
C ILE A 135 -1.15 5.75 3.17
N GLY A 136 -1.45 6.66 4.09
CA GLY A 136 -0.71 7.91 4.20
C GLY A 136 -1.24 8.86 5.25
N VAL A 137 -0.71 10.08 5.28
CA VAL A 137 -1.07 11.13 6.24
C VAL A 137 -1.87 12.20 5.54
N ASN A 138 -2.85 12.79 6.25
CA ASN A 138 -3.74 13.85 5.76
C ASN A 138 -4.62 13.45 4.57
N LEU A 139 -4.78 12.15 4.27
CA LEU A 139 -5.57 11.71 3.12
C LEU A 139 -7.04 12.14 3.25
N ASP A 140 -7.63 12.53 2.14
CA ASP A 140 -9.04 12.86 2.02
C ASP A 140 -9.67 12.08 0.88
N ARG A 141 -10.69 11.29 1.22
CA ARG A 141 -11.36 10.41 0.27
C ARG A 141 -12.08 11.17 -0.83
N GLU A 142 -12.73 12.28 -0.52
CA GLU A 142 -13.52 13.03 -1.48
C GLU A 142 -12.63 13.74 -2.49
N SER A 143 -11.56 14.39 -2.03
CA SER A 143 -10.56 15.01 -2.91
C SER A 143 -9.93 13.99 -3.87
N LEU A 144 -9.53 12.83 -3.36
CA LEU A 144 -8.95 11.76 -4.19
C LEU A 144 -9.97 11.22 -5.21
N LEU A 145 -11.19 10.90 -4.76
CA LEU A 145 -12.24 10.38 -5.64
C LEU A 145 -12.64 11.39 -6.73
N MET A 146 -12.79 12.67 -6.39
CA MET A 146 -13.12 13.72 -7.38
C MET A 146 -12.00 13.88 -8.41
N SER A 147 -10.74 13.93 -7.96
CA SER A 147 -9.59 14.01 -8.87
C SER A 147 -9.53 12.81 -9.81
N PHE A 148 -9.80 11.61 -9.30
CA PHE A 148 -9.79 10.37 -10.07
C PHE A 148 -10.94 10.30 -11.10
N ASN A 149 -12.14 10.73 -10.71
CA ASN A 149 -13.30 10.76 -11.59
C ASN A 149 -13.15 11.74 -12.76
N THR A 150 -12.23 12.71 -12.68
CA THR A 150 -12.05 13.74 -13.72
C THR A 150 -11.56 13.14 -15.06
N PHE A 151 -10.83 12.03 -15.00
CA PHE A 151 -10.29 11.36 -16.19
C PHE A 151 -10.82 9.94 -16.41
N THR A 152 -11.67 9.44 -15.51
CA THR A 152 -12.33 8.15 -15.68
C THR A 152 -13.54 8.31 -16.60
N LYS A 153 -13.62 7.49 -17.65
CA LYS A 153 -14.79 7.44 -18.54
C LYS A 153 -15.74 6.35 -18.05
N GLN A 154 -16.98 6.73 -17.80
CA GLN A 154 -18.08 5.81 -17.46
C GLN A 154 -18.68 5.17 -18.70
#